data_AF-A0AAU3ESG5-F1
#
_entry.id   AF-A0AAU3ESG5-F1
#
_cell.length_a   1.000
_cell.length_b   1.000
_cell.length_c   1.000
_cell.angle_alpha   90.00
_cell.angle_beta   90.00
_cell.angle_gamma   90.00
#
_symmetry.space_group_name_H-M   'P 1'
#
loop_
_entity.id
_entity.type
_entity.pdbx_description
1 polymer ?
#
loop_
_entity_poly.entity_id
_entity_poly.type
_entity_poly.pdbx_seq_one_letter_code
_entity_poly.pdbx_strand_id
1 'polypeptide(L)'
;MQATTDRLGYLPSPVARMATSPQTLDGFLKLSGIFESTTLSQLDREVLILTIATLNECHVCVAMHTAKLTAMGADAGLIESLRTQKPLTDGKLEALRTFTLEVLATAGAVGDPVRQAFLAQGYTVQNALEVVLGIGTYTLSTFANRLTGAPIDPQLAAFAPQAG
;
A
#
# COMPACT_ATOMS: atom_id res chain seq x y z
N MET A 1 -5.66 -19.17 5.20
CA MET A 1 -6.53 -19.35 4.01
C MET A 1 -8.00 -19.29 4.41
N GLN A 2 -8.50 -20.16 5.31
CA GLN A 2 -9.90 -20.15 5.76
C GLN A 2 -10.39 -18.77 6.22
N ALA A 3 -9.69 -18.10 7.14
CA ALA A 3 -10.07 -16.76 7.62
C ALA A 3 -10.11 -15.67 6.51
N THR A 4 -9.31 -15.81 5.45
CA THR A 4 -9.33 -14.88 4.31
C THR A 4 -10.55 -15.14 3.43
N THR A 5 -10.84 -16.42 3.16
CA THR A 5 -12.02 -16.86 2.43
C THR A 5 -13.31 -16.50 3.17
N ASP A 6 -13.35 -16.67 4.49
CA ASP A 6 -14.52 -16.35 5.31
C ASP A 6 -14.81 -14.84 5.31
N ARG A 7 -13.78 -13.99 5.27
CA ARG A 7 -13.93 -12.52 5.25
C ARG A 7 -14.32 -11.97 3.88
N LEU A 8 -13.80 -12.55 2.81
CA LEU A 8 -13.94 -12.01 1.45
C LEU A 8 -14.94 -12.78 0.58
N GLY A 9 -15.39 -13.96 1.02
CA GLY A 9 -16.22 -14.87 0.22
C GLY A 9 -15.46 -15.60 -0.89
N TYR A 10 -14.18 -15.29 -1.10
CA TYR A 10 -13.27 -15.95 -2.04
C TYR A 10 -11.83 -15.83 -1.55
N LEU A 11 -10.91 -16.63 -2.11
CA LEU A 11 -9.47 -16.47 -1.87
C LEU A 11 -8.90 -15.59 -2.99
N PRO A 12 -8.45 -14.35 -2.72
CA PRO A 12 -7.91 -13.50 -3.76
C PRO A 12 -6.68 -14.13 -4.40
N SER A 13 -6.58 -14.03 -5.73
CA SER A 13 -5.46 -14.56 -6.50
C SER A 13 -4.08 -14.17 -5.93
N PRO A 14 -3.82 -12.91 -5.52
CA PRO A 14 -2.53 -12.57 -4.90
C PRO A 14 -2.24 -13.31 -3.59
N VAL A 15 -3.26 -13.54 -2.75
CA VAL A 15 -3.11 -14.35 -1.52
C VAL A 15 -2.92 -15.83 -1.87
N ALA A 16 -3.64 -16.33 -2.87
CA ALA A 16 -3.51 -17.71 -3.33
C ALA A 16 -2.12 -18.01 -3.89
N ARG A 17 -1.51 -17.08 -4.65
CA ARG A 17 -0.14 -17.23 -5.15
C ARG A 17 0.87 -17.26 -4.01
N MET A 18 0.74 -16.33 -3.06
CA MET A 18 1.61 -16.27 -1.88
C MET A 18 1.53 -17.53 -1.02
N ALA A 19 0.36 -18.20 -0.99
CA ALA A 19 0.16 -19.46 -0.26
C ALA A 19 1.05 -20.63 -0.73
N THR A 20 1.68 -20.52 -1.91
CA THR A 20 2.73 -21.47 -2.37
C THR A 20 3.91 -21.53 -1.38
N SER A 21 4.15 -20.45 -0.63
CA SER A 21 5.04 -20.40 0.53
C SER A 21 4.20 -20.07 1.77
N PRO A 22 3.78 -21.08 2.57
CA PRO A 22 2.98 -20.85 3.77
C PRO A 22 3.63 -19.88 4.76
N GLN A 23 4.97 -19.87 4.84
CA GLN A 23 5.75 -18.98 5.69
C GLN A 23 5.66 -17.53 5.21
N THR A 24 5.75 -17.29 3.89
CA THR A 24 5.59 -15.95 3.32
C THR A 24 4.17 -15.43 3.55
N LEU A 25 3.16 -16.28 3.35
CA LEU A 25 1.76 -15.92 3.60
C LEU A 25 1.51 -15.59 5.08
N ASP A 26 1.96 -16.45 6.00
CA ASP A 26 1.80 -16.22 7.45
C ASP A 26 2.49 -14.92 7.88
N GLY A 27 3.72 -14.68 7.41
CA GLY A 27 4.45 -13.44 7.65
C GLY A 27 3.70 -12.21 7.15
N PHE A 28 3.22 -12.23 5.90
CA PHE A 28 2.43 -11.13 5.35
C PHE A 28 1.14 -10.88 6.13
N LEU A 29 0.38 -11.93 6.45
CA LEU A 29 -0.89 -11.78 7.17
C LEU A 29 -0.67 -11.17 8.57
N LYS A 30 0.35 -11.64 9.31
CA LYS A 30 0.71 -11.07 10.61
C LYS A 30 1.13 -9.61 10.50
N LEU A 31 2.06 -9.30 9.59
CA LEU A 31 2.54 -7.94 9.39
C LEU A 31 1.42 -6.98 8.95
N SER A 32 0.55 -7.42 8.03
CA SER A 32 -0.61 -6.64 7.59
C SER A 32 -1.62 -6.40 8.71
N GLY A 33 -1.86 -7.40 9.57
CA GLY A 33 -2.72 -7.24 10.75
C GLY A 33 -2.16 -6.25 11.77
N ILE A 34 -0.85 -6.31 12.03
CA ILE A 34 -0.16 -5.33 12.89
C ILE A 34 -0.24 -3.94 12.25
N PHE A 35 0.01 -3.82 10.94
CA PHE A 35 -0.07 -2.55 10.23
C PHE A 35 -1.49 -1.93 10.29
N GLU A 36 -2.55 -2.75 10.19
CA GLU A 36 -3.94 -2.30 10.33
C GLU A 36 -4.30 -1.85 11.77
N SER A 37 -3.46 -2.15 12.77
CA SER A 37 -3.59 -1.67 14.16
C SER A 37 -2.75 -0.44 14.50
N THR A 38 -2.02 0.11 13.52
CA THR A 38 -1.19 1.31 13.70
C THR A 38 -2.04 2.57 13.93
N THR A 39 -1.38 3.64 14.38
CA THR A 39 -2.02 4.95 14.61
C THR A 39 -2.23 5.77 13.34
N LEU A 40 -1.67 5.35 12.20
CA LEU A 40 -2.03 5.88 10.88
C LEU A 40 -3.53 5.64 10.62
N SER A 41 -4.22 6.67 10.09
CA SER A 41 -5.61 6.52 9.71
C SER A 41 -5.76 5.50 8.57
N GLN A 42 -6.97 4.97 8.39
CA GLN A 42 -7.23 4.04 7.29
C GLN A 42 -6.86 4.64 5.93
N LEU A 43 -7.12 5.94 5.73
CA LEU A 43 -6.76 6.65 4.50
C LEU A 43 -5.24 6.78 4.35
N ASP A 44 -4.52 7.13 5.42
CA ASP A 44 -3.05 7.22 5.40
C ASP A 44 -2.42 5.87 5.00
N ARG A 45 -2.92 4.76 5.58
CA ARG A 45 -2.45 3.42 5.23
C ARG A 45 -2.64 3.11 3.75
N GLU A 46 -3.81 3.40 3.19
CA GLU A 46 -4.08 3.14 1.78
C GLU A 46 -3.28 4.06 0.84
N VAL A 47 -3.04 5.31 1.21
CA VAL A 47 -2.14 6.23 0.50
C VAL A 47 -0.72 5.67 0.45
N LEU A 48 -0.19 5.21 1.58
CA LEU A 48 1.12 4.55 1.66
C LEU A 48 1.17 3.31 0.77
N ILE A 49 0.16 2.44 0.88
CA ILE A 49 0.14 1.17 0.15
C ILE A 49 0.07 1.40 -1.36
N LEU A 50 -0.83 2.26 -1.82
CA LEU A 50 -0.97 2.54 -3.24
C LEU A 50 0.27 3.24 -3.79
N THR A 51 0.94 4.09 -3.00
CA THR A 51 2.24 4.67 -3.36
C THR A 51 3.29 3.59 -3.65
N ILE A 52 3.44 2.60 -2.76
CA ILE A 52 4.38 1.49 -2.94
C ILE A 52 3.96 0.61 -4.12
N ALA A 53 2.67 0.30 -4.23
CA ALA A 53 2.14 -0.55 -5.29
C ALA A 53 2.38 0.06 -6.68
N THR A 54 2.15 1.37 -6.84
CA THR A 54 2.42 2.09 -8.08
C THR A 54 3.92 2.19 -8.34
N LEU A 55 4.75 2.54 -7.33
CA LEU A 55 6.21 2.60 -7.48
C LEU A 55 6.81 1.27 -7.93
N ASN A 56 6.36 0.17 -7.33
CA ASN A 56 6.82 -1.17 -7.67
C ASN A 56 6.10 -1.73 -8.92
N GLU A 57 5.18 -0.98 -9.55
CA GLU A 57 4.39 -1.42 -10.71
C GLU A 57 3.62 -2.74 -10.46
N CYS A 58 3.16 -3.00 -9.24
CA CYS A 58 2.36 -4.20 -8.95
C CYS A 58 0.91 -3.99 -9.42
N HIS A 59 0.57 -4.44 -10.63
CA HIS A 59 -0.74 -4.23 -11.26
C HIS A 59 -1.92 -4.72 -10.41
N VAL A 60 -1.82 -5.90 -9.81
CA VAL A 60 -2.88 -6.44 -8.94
C VAL A 60 -2.99 -5.68 -7.63
N CYS A 61 -1.86 -5.24 -7.06
CA CYS A 61 -1.86 -4.45 -5.83
C CYS A 61 -2.50 -3.08 -6.09
N VAL A 62 -2.14 -2.43 -7.22
CA VAL A 62 -2.75 -1.17 -7.66
C VAL A 62 -4.27 -1.34 -7.80
N ALA A 63 -4.75 -2.40 -8.47
CA ALA A 63 -6.18 -2.65 -8.63
C ALA A 63 -6.90 -2.86 -7.29
N MET A 64 -6.35 -3.69 -6.40
CA MET A 64 -6.92 -3.97 -5.07
C MET A 64 -7.05 -2.71 -4.21
N HIS A 65 -5.98 -1.92 -4.13
CA HIS A 65 -5.94 -0.75 -3.25
C HIS A 65 -6.68 0.45 -3.86
N THR A 66 -6.77 0.53 -5.19
CA THR A 66 -7.72 1.44 -5.86
C THR A 66 -9.16 1.09 -5.47
N ALA A 67 -9.56 -0.19 -5.56
CA ALA A 67 -10.90 -0.63 -5.18
C ALA A 67 -11.22 -0.33 -3.71
N LYS A 68 -10.25 -0.52 -2.80
CA LYS A 68 -10.41 -0.21 -1.37
C LYS A 68 -10.60 1.28 -1.13
N LEU A 69 -9.77 2.15 -1.74
CA LEU A 69 -9.94 3.60 -1.67
C LEU A 69 -11.29 4.07 -2.23
N THR A 70 -11.73 3.53 -3.37
CA THR A 70 -13.05 3.84 -3.94
C THR A 70 -14.17 3.42 -2.98
N ALA A 71 -14.10 2.23 -2.39
CA ALA A 71 -15.10 1.75 -1.43
C ALA A 71 -15.15 2.57 -0.14
N MET A 72 -14.03 3.21 0.24
CA MET A 72 -13.96 4.15 1.37
C MET A 72 -14.51 5.54 1.04
N GLY A 73 -14.89 5.82 -0.21
CA GLY A 73 -15.32 7.14 -0.65
C GLY A 73 -14.18 8.15 -0.78
N ALA A 74 -12.95 7.69 -1.00
CA ALA A 74 -11.82 8.59 -1.26
C ALA A 74 -12.03 9.36 -2.57
N ASP A 75 -11.51 10.60 -2.61
CA ASP A 75 -11.60 11.46 -3.79
C ASP A 75 -10.97 10.80 -5.03
N ALA A 76 -11.65 10.91 -6.17
CA ALA A 76 -11.18 10.29 -7.42
C ALA A 76 -9.88 10.93 -7.92
N GLY A 77 -9.68 12.24 -7.68
CA GLY A 77 -8.45 12.94 -8.01
C GLY A 77 -7.26 12.48 -7.17
N LEU A 78 -7.46 12.22 -5.87
CA LEU A 78 -6.46 11.58 -5.00
C LEU A 78 -6.04 10.22 -5.55
N ILE A 79 -7.00 9.36 -5.88
CA ILE A 79 -6.74 8.02 -6.42
C ILE A 79 -5.95 8.11 -7.74
N GLU A 80 -6.36 9.00 -8.64
CA GLU A 80 -5.69 9.18 -9.93
C GLU A 80 -4.26 9.72 -9.77
N SER A 81 -4.03 10.69 -8.87
CA SER A 81 -2.69 11.18 -8.58
C SER A 81 -1.78 10.08 -8.03
N LEU A 82 -2.28 9.22 -7.14
CA LEU A 82 -1.51 8.08 -6.62
C LEU A 82 -1.17 7.06 -7.71
N ARG A 83 -2.11 6.78 -8.61
CA ARG A 83 -1.92 5.82 -9.72
C ARG A 83 -0.97 6.35 -10.79
N THR A 84 -0.90 7.67 -10.96
CA THR A 84 -0.03 8.34 -11.95
C THR A 84 1.21 8.98 -11.34
N GLN A 85 1.50 8.70 -10.07
CA GLN A 85 2.64 9.21 -9.31
C GLN A 85 2.73 10.76 -9.24
N LYS A 86 1.60 11.45 -9.43
CA LYS A 86 1.52 12.91 -9.32
C LYS A 86 1.43 13.37 -7.86
N PRO A 87 1.83 14.62 -7.56
CA PRO A 87 1.60 15.21 -6.24
C PRO A 87 0.13 15.21 -5.84
N LEU A 88 -0.13 15.05 -4.55
CA LEU A 88 -1.46 15.12 -3.97
C LEU A 88 -1.82 16.57 -3.60
N THR A 89 -3.10 16.90 -3.66
CA THR A 89 -3.62 18.23 -3.29
C THR A 89 -3.73 18.41 -1.78
N ASP A 90 -3.97 17.33 -1.04
CA ASP A 90 -3.97 17.33 0.42
C ASP A 90 -2.52 17.34 0.95
N GLY A 91 -2.14 18.41 1.65
CA GLY A 91 -0.77 18.60 2.13
C GLY A 91 -0.33 17.57 3.17
N LYS A 92 -1.25 17.02 3.97
CA LYS A 92 -0.94 15.97 4.94
C LYS A 92 -0.72 14.63 4.24
N LEU A 93 -1.56 14.28 3.26
CA LEU A 93 -1.35 13.06 2.48
C LEU A 93 -0.13 13.15 1.56
N GLU A 94 0.15 14.32 0.98
CA GLU A 94 1.37 14.51 0.17
C GLU A 94 2.62 14.35 1.03
N ALA A 95 2.66 14.91 2.24
CA ALA A 95 3.82 14.73 3.12
C ALA A 95 4.05 13.25 3.47
N LEU A 96 2.98 12.46 3.67
CA LEU A 96 3.09 11.01 3.84
C LEU A 96 3.62 10.30 2.59
N ARG A 97 3.11 10.67 1.41
CA ARG A 97 3.56 10.12 0.13
C ARG A 97 5.04 10.42 -0.10
N THR A 98 5.44 11.68 0.03
CA THR A 98 6.84 12.14 -0.12
C THR A 98 7.75 11.45 0.89
N PHE A 99 7.35 11.39 2.17
CA PHE A 99 8.13 10.70 3.19
C PHE A 99 8.30 9.21 2.87
N THR A 100 7.25 8.52 2.44
CA THR A 100 7.29 7.11 2.03
C THR A 100 8.27 6.89 0.86
N LEU A 101 8.19 7.74 -0.18
CA LEU A 101 9.09 7.69 -1.33
C LEU A 101 10.56 7.95 -0.93
N GLU A 102 10.79 8.91 -0.04
CA GLU A 102 12.14 9.23 0.44
C GLU A 102 12.75 8.10 1.28
N VAL A 103 11.96 7.46 2.15
CA VAL A 103 12.41 6.27 2.90
C VAL A 103 12.85 5.17 1.96
N LEU A 104 12.07 4.89 0.90
CA LEU A 104 12.41 3.89 -0.11
C LEU A 104 13.67 4.27 -0.90
N ALA A 105 13.76 5.51 -1.37
CA ALA A 105 14.88 6.00 -2.18
C ALA A 105 16.21 6.04 -1.42
N THR A 106 16.17 6.29 -0.11
CA THR A 106 17.36 6.45 0.74
C THR A 106 17.64 5.23 1.62
N ALA A 107 16.89 4.13 1.46
CA ALA A 107 16.94 2.98 2.35
C ALA A 107 16.81 3.35 3.85
N GLY A 108 15.96 4.33 4.15
CA GLY A 108 15.71 4.84 5.50
C GLY A 108 16.62 5.98 5.96
N ALA A 109 17.65 6.35 5.20
CA ALA A 109 18.53 7.49 5.49
C ALA A 109 17.89 8.84 5.10
N VAL A 110 16.64 9.07 5.50
CA VAL A 110 15.86 10.27 5.19
C VAL A 110 16.53 11.52 5.77
N GLY A 111 16.64 12.59 4.98
CA GLY A 111 17.20 13.86 5.45
C GLY A 111 16.30 14.63 6.43
N ASP A 112 16.89 15.54 7.22
CA ASP A 112 16.15 16.41 8.16
C ASP A 112 15.00 17.21 7.51
N PRO A 113 15.15 17.81 6.32
CA PRO A 113 14.08 18.59 5.72
C PRO A 113 12.80 17.77 5.48
N VAL A 114 12.94 16.55 4.96
CA VAL A 114 11.79 15.67 4.68
C VAL A 114 11.17 15.15 5.98
N ARG A 115 11.99 14.79 6.98
CA ARG A 115 11.49 14.43 8.32
C ARG A 115 10.69 15.57 8.95
N GLN A 116 11.21 16.79 8.92
CA GLN A 116 10.55 17.95 9.50
C GLN A 116 9.24 18.30 8.77
N ALA A 117 9.21 18.22 7.44
CA ALA A 117 8.00 18.43 6.66
C ALA A 117 6.90 17.41 6.99
N PHE A 118 7.27 16.14 7.20
CA PHE A 118 6.35 15.10 7.65
C PHE A 118 5.75 15.42 9.03
N LEU A 119 6.61 15.76 10.00
CA LEU A 119 6.15 16.11 11.35
C LEU A 119 5.32 17.39 11.40
N ALA A 120 5.61 18.38 10.54
CA ALA A 120 4.88 19.64 10.47
C ALA A 120 3.40 19.46 10.04
N GLN A 121 3.04 18.36 9.38
CA GLN A 121 1.66 18.00 9.04
C GLN A 121 0.91 17.27 10.18
N GLY A 122 1.52 17.22 11.38
CA GLY A 122 0.94 16.59 12.56
C GLY A 122 1.16 15.08 12.65
N TYR A 123 2.01 14.50 11.79
CA TYR A 123 2.51 13.15 12.03
C TYR A 123 3.56 13.13 13.15
N THR A 124 3.77 11.96 13.71
CA THR A 124 4.71 11.74 14.81
C THR A 124 5.88 10.85 14.38
N VAL A 125 6.90 10.77 15.23
CA VAL A 125 7.99 9.78 15.08
C VAL A 125 7.43 8.35 15.10
N GLN A 126 6.37 8.10 15.88
CA GLN A 126 5.66 6.81 15.83
C GLN A 126 5.11 6.55 14.42
N ASN A 127 4.43 7.52 13.80
CA ASN A 127 3.93 7.35 12.43
C ASN A 127 5.06 7.12 11.43
N ALA A 128 6.23 7.73 11.61
CA ALA A 128 7.40 7.45 10.76
C ALA A 128 7.85 5.99 10.85
N LEU A 129 7.84 5.38 12.05
CA LEU A 129 8.13 3.95 12.22
C LEU A 129 7.01 3.07 11.64
N GLU A 130 5.76 3.50 11.75
CA GLU A 130 4.62 2.81 11.14
C GLU A 130 4.69 2.84 9.60
N VAL A 131 5.23 3.91 9.01
CA VAL A 131 5.55 3.97 7.58
C VAL A 131 6.59 2.90 7.22
N VAL A 132 7.66 2.74 8.02
CA VAL A 132 8.66 1.68 7.80
C VAL A 132 8.03 0.29 7.88
N LEU A 133 7.14 0.05 8.85
CA LEU A 133 6.38 -1.20 8.94
C LEU A 133 5.53 -1.43 7.68
N GLY A 134 4.82 -0.40 7.20
CA GLY A 134 4.04 -0.44 5.96
C GLY A 134 4.91 -0.76 4.75
N ILE A 135 6.08 -0.11 4.64
CA ILE A 135 7.05 -0.35 3.57
C ILE A 135 7.49 -1.81 3.55
N GLY A 136 7.91 -2.38 4.68
CA GLY A 136 8.31 -3.79 4.75
C GLY A 136 7.17 -4.73 4.35
N THR A 137 5.98 -4.48 4.88
CA THR A 137 4.78 -5.32 4.65
C THR A 137 4.36 -5.33 3.19
N TYR A 138 4.28 -4.16 2.55
CA TYR A 138 3.75 -4.04 1.19
C TYR A 138 4.83 -4.16 0.12
N THR A 139 6.11 -3.99 0.44
CA THR A 139 7.21 -4.48 -0.42
C THR A 139 7.15 -6.00 -0.56
N LEU A 140 6.96 -6.73 0.54
CA LEU A 140 6.79 -8.19 0.51
C LEU A 140 5.62 -8.58 -0.40
N SER A 141 4.45 -7.95 -0.23
CA SER A 141 3.26 -8.23 -1.03
C SER A 141 3.48 -7.92 -2.51
N THR A 142 4.01 -6.74 -2.84
CA THR A 142 4.24 -6.33 -4.23
C THR A 142 5.27 -7.21 -4.93
N PHE A 143 6.35 -7.60 -4.24
CA PHE A 143 7.35 -8.52 -4.78
C PHE A 143 6.78 -9.91 -5.03
N ALA A 144 6.06 -10.49 -4.06
CA ALA A 144 5.47 -11.81 -4.21
C ALA A 144 4.49 -11.85 -5.39
N ASN A 145 3.63 -10.83 -5.52
CA ASN A 145 2.62 -10.79 -6.57
C ASN A 145 3.22 -10.58 -7.96
N ARG A 146 4.25 -9.73 -8.08
CA ARG A 146 4.98 -9.53 -9.34
C ARG A 146 5.74 -10.78 -9.75
N LEU A 147 6.50 -11.36 -8.82
CA LEU A 147 7.30 -12.57 -9.06
C LEU A 147 6.44 -13.74 -9.53
N THR A 148 5.25 -13.89 -8.97
CA THR A 148 4.34 -15.00 -9.28
C THR A 148 3.38 -14.71 -10.44
N GLY A 149 3.43 -13.51 -11.03
CA GLY A 149 2.50 -13.10 -12.07
C GLY A 149 1.04 -13.19 -11.62
N ALA A 150 0.75 -12.77 -10.38
CA ALA A 150 -0.60 -12.87 -9.82
C ALA A 150 -1.62 -12.14 -10.72
N PRO A 151 -2.70 -12.81 -11.18
CA PRO A 151 -3.68 -12.18 -12.04
C PRO A 151 -4.55 -11.20 -11.25
N ILE A 152 -5.15 -10.25 -11.97
CA ILE A 152 -6.23 -9.42 -11.44
C ILE A 152 -7.51 -10.27 -11.44
N ASP A 153 -8.13 -10.41 -10.27
CA ASP A 153 -9.40 -11.12 -10.17
C ASP A 153 -10.52 -10.38 -10.94
N PRO A 154 -11.50 -11.07 -11.54
CA PRO A 154 -12.54 -10.44 -12.36
C PRO A 154 -13.30 -9.29 -11.67
N GLN A 155 -13.57 -9.40 -10.36
CA GLN A 155 -14.21 -8.32 -9.60
C GLN A 155 -13.38 -7.04 -9.48
N LEU A 156 -12.08 -7.10 -9.73
CA LEU A 156 -11.16 -5.96 -9.70
C LEU A 156 -10.86 -5.41 -11.11
N ALA A 157 -11.46 -5.98 -12.16
CA ALA A 157 -11.18 -5.59 -13.54
C ALA A 157 -11.44 -4.10 -13.81
N ALA A 158 -12.47 -3.51 -13.19
CA ALA A 158 -12.78 -2.08 -13.30
C ALA A 158 -11.69 -1.16 -12.73
N PHE A 159 -10.80 -1.69 -11.88
CA PHE A 159 -9.73 -0.95 -11.21
C PHE A 159 -8.33 -1.27 -11.75
N ALA A 160 -8.23 -2.11 -12.78
CA ALA A 160 -6.96 -2.44 -13.40
C ALA A 160 -6.20 -1.16 -13.82
N PRO A 161 -4.86 -1.10 -13.67
CA PRO A 161 -4.07 -0.04 -14.29
C PRO A 161 -4.31 -0.03 -15.80
N GLN A 162 -4.44 1.16 -16.39
CA GLN A 162 -4.50 1.26 -17.85
C GLN A 162 -3.17 0.75 -18.40
N ALA A 163 -3.21 -0.05 -19.48
CA ALA A 163 -2.00 -0.38 -20.21
C ALA A 163 -1.41 0.93 -20.74
N GLY A 164 -0.17 1.24 -20.32
CA GLY A 164 0.61 2.33 -20.88
C GLY A 164 1.02 2.06 -22.32
#